data_AF-A0A210PZ24-F1
#
_entry.id   AF-A0A210PZ24-F1
#
_cell.length_a   1.000
_cell.length_b   1.000
_cell.length_c   1.000
_cell.angle_alpha   90.00
_cell.angle_beta   90.00
_cell.angle_gamma   90.00
#
_symmetry.space_group_name_H-M   'P 1'
#
loop_
_entity.id
_entity.type
_entity.pdbx_description
1 polymer ?
#
loop_
_entity_poly.entity_id
_entity_poly.type
_entity_poly.pdbx_seq_one_letter_code
_entity_poly.pdbx_strand_id
1 'polypeptide(L)'
;MSVKSEGYSRIDSLSKSKRAPSEFQEDRRSVYWVDRLPPTPQREGKTTEFVTSSRLEALSQPRRAIYYKGDRPGPIWPVRQSAMQAGCSARLEQLGQPKTLNNQYYFDRTAYMMVTRGAQSAEPSTRLQQLSQPLPRKQVQEYKESEWGQTFPVSDNTKKATASARVEQLAEAKGYNKFFRDEKPIQWNVPVGALKATANLRLQQMSRPRSRTMIKDDFDPYKVSLAARRVHATPRVEELCVPVPRKVRSKKV
;
A
#
# COMPACT_ATOMS: atom_id res chain seq x y z
N MET A 1 -58.33 4.67 16.01
CA MET A 1 -57.18 4.53 16.91
C MET A 1 -56.33 3.37 16.42
N SER A 2 -55.19 3.63 15.77
CA SER A 2 -54.37 2.61 15.12
C SER A 2 -53.13 2.32 15.99
N VAL A 3 -53.01 1.07 16.42
CA VAL A 3 -51.93 0.56 17.27
C VAL A 3 -50.69 0.43 16.40
N LYS A 4 -49.67 1.26 16.65
CA LYS A 4 -48.35 1.15 16.03
C LYS A 4 -47.65 -0.06 16.63
N SER A 5 -47.43 -1.11 15.84
CA SER A 5 -46.50 -2.17 16.20
C SER A 5 -45.07 -1.64 16.14
N GLU A 6 -44.36 -1.72 17.25
CA GLU A 6 -42.92 -1.43 17.34
C GLU A 6 -42.15 -2.52 16.58
N GLY A 7 -42.10 -2.39 15.25
CA GLY A 7 -41.27 -3.23 14.40
C GLY A 7 -39.83 -2.75 14.44
N TYR A 8 -38.95 -3.46 15.14
CA TYR A 8 -37.51 -3.28 15.05
C TYR A 8 -37.07 -3.31 13.57
N SER A 9 -36.17 -2.40 13.17
CA SER A 9 -35.57 -2.44 11.84
C SER A 9 -34.88 -3.79 11.62
N ARG A 10 -35.00 -4.36 10.41
CA ARG A 10 -34.31 -5.62 10.06
C ARG A 10 -32.80 -5.54 10.31
N ILE A 11 -32.21 -4.35 10.16
CA ILE A 11 -30.81 -4.09 10.47
C ILE A 11 -30.52 -4.22 11.98
N ASP A 12 -31.44 -3.81 12.85
CA ASP A 12 -31.32 -3.97 14.31
C ASP A 12 -31.53 -5.42 14.76
N SER A 13 -32.23 -6.22 13.95
CA SER A 13 -32.36 -7.66 14.16
C SER A 13 -31.07 -8.39 13.77
N LEU A 14 -30.44 -8.00 12.67
CA LEU A 14 -29.21 -8.61 12.15
C LEU A 14 -27.94 -8.15 12.88
N SER A 15 -27.95 -6.96 13.51
CA SER A 15 -26.82 -6.46 14.30
C SER A 15 -26.66 -7.16 15.65
N LYS A 16 -27.67 -7.89 16.11
CA LYS A 16 -27.59 -8.69 17.34
C LYS A 16 -26.76 -9.94 17.09
N SER A 17 -25.87 -10.25 18.02
CA SER A 17 -25.15 -11.52 18.01
C SER A 17 -26.15 -12.69 17.98
N LYS A 18 -25.87 -13.71 17.17
CA LYS A 18 -26.68 -14.93 17.14
C LYS A 18 -26.76 -15.50 18.56
N ARG A 19 -27.98 -15.67 19.06
CA ARG A 19 -28.19 -16.32 20.36
C ARG A 19 -28.04 -17.82 20.18
N ALA A 20 -27.18 -18.43 20.99
CA ALA A 20 -27.13 -19.88 21.05
C ALA A 20 -28.47 -20.41 21.60
N PRO A 21 -28.94 -21.58 21.13
CA PRO A 21 -30.07 -22.28 21.74
C PRO A 21 -29.88 -22.44 23.26
N SER A 22 -30.98 -22.47 24.03
CA SER A 22 -30.91 -22.66 25.49
C SER A 22 -30.22 -23.97 25.90
N GLU A 23 -30.25 -24.96 25.02
CA GLU A 23 -29.63 -26.27 25.20
C GLU A 23 -28.18 -26.33 24.68
N PHE A 24 -27.65 -25.24 24.12
CA PHE A 24 -26.30 -25.22 23.57
C PHE A 24 -25.26 -25.20 24.70
N GLN A 25 -24.56 -26.31 24.84
CA GLN A 25 -23.42 -26.45 25.72
C GLN A 25 -22.15 -26.27 24.89
N GLU A 26 -21.36 -25.22 25.16
CA GLU A 26 -20.05 -25.06 24.53
C GLU A 26 -19.15 -26.22 24.96
N ASP A 27 -18.68 -27.03 24.01
CA ASP A 27 -17.71 -28.08 24.27
C ASP A 27 -16.36 -27.43 24.61
N ARG A 28 -16.16 -27.17 25.90
CA ARG A 28 -14.94 -26.59 26.47
C ARG A 28 -14.02 -27.67 27.06
N ARG A 29 -13.95 -28.84 26.41
CA ARG A 29 -12.91 -29.84 26.68
C ARG A 29 -11.54 -29.24 26.38
N SER A 30 -10.93 -28.62 27.39
CA SER A 30 -9.50 -28.31 27.36
C SER A 30 -8.73 -29.60 27.66
N VAL A 31 -7.47 -29.67 27.22
CA VAL A 31 -6.55 -30.79 27.46
C VAL A 31 -6.45 -31.17 28.96
N TYR A 32 -6.80 -30.26 29.87
CA TYR A 32 -6.69 -30.45 31.33
C TYR A 32 -8.00 -30.89 32.03
N TRP A 33 -9.13 -30.95 31.31
CA TRP A 33 -10.43 -31.34 31.88
C TRP A 33 -11.11 -32.38 30.98
N VAL A 34 -10.58 -33.61 31.01
CA VAL A 34 -11.07 -34.75 30.20
C VAL A 34 -12.31 -35.40 30.82
N ASP A 35 -12.34 -35.53 32.16
CA ASP A 35 -13.36 -36.31 32.86
C ASP A 35 -14.43 -35.47 33.58
N ARG A 36 -14.24 -34.15 33.67
CA ARG A 36 -15.13 -33.24 34.40
C ARG A 36 -15.31 -31.93 33.65
N LEU A 37 -16.51 -31.36 33.70
CA LEU A 37 -16.77 -30.02 33.18
C LEU A 37 -16.00 -28.97 34.02
N PRO A 38 -15.36 -27.96 33.41
CA PRO A 38 -14.78 -26.86 34.16
C PRO A 38 -15.88 -26.13 34.95
N PRO A 39 -15.59 -25.62 36.16
CA PRO A 39 -16.57 -24.89 36.95
C PRO A 39 -17.10 -23.71 36.15
N THR A 40 -18.42 -23.63 36.02
CA THR A 40 -19.07 -22.53 35.30
C THR A 40 -18.87 -21.23 36.08
N PRO A 41 -18.61 -20.10 35.40
CA PRO A 41 -18.64 -18.80 36.05
C PRO A 41 -20.11 -18.44 36.34
N GLN A 42 -20.69 -19.05 37.37
CA GLN A 42 -21.97 -18.64 37.91
C GLN A 42 -21.79 -17.43 38.82
N ARG A 43 -22.87 -16.64 38.91
CA ARG A 43 -22.97 -15.32 39.53
C ARG A 43 -22.44 -15.20 40.98
N GLU A 44 -22.25 -16.33 41.68
CA GLU A 44 -21.81 -16.39 43.07
C GLU A 44 -20.51 -17.22 43.28
N GLY A 45 -19.95 -17.79 42.21
CA GLY A 45 -18.72 -18.58 42.24
C GLY A 45 -17.52 -17.78 41.74
N LYS A 46 -16.80 -17.13 42.66
CA LYS A 46 -15.56 -16.37 42.42
C LYS A 46 -14.42 -17.25 41.90
N THR A 47 -14.46 -17.67 40.63
CA THR A 47 -13.37 -18.48 40.04
C THR A 47 -12.27 -17.62 39.43
N THR A 48 -12.57 -16.39 38.98
CA THR A 48 -11.57 -15.42 38.55
C THR A 48 -11.99 -14.01 38.97
N GLU A 49 -11.77 -13.65 40.23
CA GLU A 49 -11.71 -12.23 40.56
C GLU A 49 -10.40 -11.68 39.97
N PHE A 50 -10.50 -10.64 39.14
CA PHE A 50 -9.33 -9.87 38.70
C PHE A 50 -8.81 -9.06 39.89
N VAL A 51 -8.23 -9.75 40.88
CA VAL A 51 -7.60 -9.12 42.03
C VAL A 51 -6.25 -8.62 41.57
N THR A 52 -6.22 -7.33 41.22
CA THR A 52 -4.95 -6.64 40.96
C THR A 52 -4.25 -6.52 42.31
N SER A 53 -3.13 -7.24 42.50
CA SER A 53 -2.32 -7.05 43.69
C SER A 53 -1.73 -5.64 43.72
N SER A 54 -1.50 -5.06 44.91
CA SER A 54 -0.96 -3.69 45.00
C SER A 54 0.37 -3.53 44.24
N ARG A 55 1.14 -4.62 44.13
CA ARG A 55 2.36 -4.68 43.32
C ARG A 55 2.08 -4.58 41.81
N LEU A 56 1.07 -5.28 41.30
CA LEU A 56 0.69 -5.20 39.88
C LEU A 56 0.16 -3.80 39.54
N GLU A 57 -0.57 -3.18 40.46
CA GLU A 57 -1.02 -1.80 40.32
C GLU A 57 0.15 -0.80 40.31
N ALA A 58 1.15 -1.00 41.17
CA ALA A 58 2.37 -0.19 41.15
C ALA A 58 3.21 -0.38 39.86
N LEU A 59 3.18 -1.57 39.27
CA LEU A 59 3.89 -1.87 38.02
C LEU A 59 3.14 -1.40 36.76
N SER A 60 1.81 -1.28 36.82
CA SER A 60 1.01 -0.74 35.71
C SER A 60 1.14 0.77 35.59
N GLN A 61 1.55 1.46 36.66
CA GLN A 61 1.85 2.88 36.58
C GLN A 61 3.11 3.13 35.74
N PRO A 62 3.06 4.06 34.77
CA PRO A 62 4.23 4.39 33.96
C PRO A 62 5.35 4.93 34.86
N ARG A 63 6.59 4.48 34.61
CA ARG A 63 7.76 5.01 35.33
C ARG A 63 7.89 6.51 35.05
N ARG A 64 7.56 7.33 36.04
CA ARG A 64 7.78 8.78 35.99
C ARG A 64 9.28 9.03 36.07
N ALA A 65 9.89 9.47 34.99
CA ALA A 65 11.28 9.91 35.01
C ALA A 65 11.40 11.09 35.98
N ILE A 66 12.24 10.93 37.01
CA ILE A 66 12.42 11.88 38.12
C ILE A 66 12.80 13.29 37.62
N TYR A 67 13.37 13.38 36.41
CA TYR A 67 13.82 14.62 35.78
C TYR A 67 13.01 15.04 34.55
N TYR A 68 11.87 14.40 34.27
CA TYR A 68 11.03 14.81 33.14
C TYR A 68 10.20 16.05 33.51
N LYS A 69 10.70 17.21 33.11
CA LYS A 69 9.88 18.43 32.98
C LYS A 69 9.16 18.35 31.64
N GLY A 70 7.88 17.96 31.66
CA GLY A 70 6.98 18.14 30.53
C GLY A 70 6.88 19.63 30.17
N ASP A 71 6.74 19.91 28.87
CA ASP A 71 6.86 21.23 28.27
C ASP A 71 8.07 22.00 28.79
N ARG A 72 9.26 21.60 28.34
CA ARG A 72 10.36 22.56 28.26
C ARG A 72 9.85 23.65 27.30
N PRO A 73 9.57 24.88 27.76
CA PRO A 73 9.25 25.93 26.81
C PRO A 73 10.44 26.00 25.88
N GLY A 74 10.21 25.69 24.59
CA GLY A 74 11.21 25.97 23.57
C GLY A 74 11.60 27.43 23.70
N PRO A 75 12.81 27.84 23.28
CA PRO A 75 13.18 29.25 23.30
C PRO A 75 12.09 30.04 22.56
N ILE A 76 11.30 30.82 23.31
CA ILE A 76 10.26 31.69 22.76
C ILE A 76 11.02 32.89 22.23
N TRP A 77 11.37 32.82 20.94
CA TRP A 77 11.96 33.96 20.26
C TRP A 77 10.91 35.07 20.18
N PRO A 78 11.20 36.29 20.65
CA PRO A 78 10.25 37.39 20.54
C PRO A 78 10.01 37.68 19.05
N VAL A 79 8.79 37.40 18.60
CA VAL A 79 8.35 37.73 17.24
C VAL A 79 8.03 39.23 17.21
N ARG A 80 8.51 39.94 16.19
CA ARG A 80 8.21 41.37 16.02
C ARG A 80 6.71 41.54 15.80
N GLN A 81 6.10 42.59 16.38
CA GLN A 81 4.67 42.88 16.21
C GLN A 81 4.26 42.99 14.73
N SER A 82 5.13 43.53 13.87
CA SER A 82 4.90 43.60 12.42
C SER A 82 4.78 42.24 11.74
N ALA A 83 5.46 41.20 12.25
CA ALA A 83 5.32 39.84 11.75
C ALA A 83 4.06 39.15 12.28
N MET A 84 3.59 39.51 13.49
CA MET A 84 2.31 39.02 14.03
C MET A 84 1.09 39.67 13.33
N GLN A 85 1.24 40.92 12.89
CA GLN A 85 0.20 41.68 12.18
C GLN A 85 0.30 41.53 10.66
N ALA A 86 1.29 40.80 10.14
CA ALA A 86 1.46 40.60 8.71
C ALA A 86 0.33 39.73 8.15
N GLY A 87 -0.57 40.35 7.38
CA GLY A 87 -1.62 39.66 6.66
C GLY A 87 -1.08 38.83 5.48
N CYS A 88 -1.84 37.81 5.11
CA CYS A 88 -1.55 37.00 3.92
C CYS A 88 -1.64 37.89 2.66
N SER A 89 -0.64 37.84 1.78
CA SER A 89 -0.76 38.53 0.48
C SER A 89 -1.77 37.80 -0.40
N ALA A 90 -2.45 38.52 -1.31
CA ALA A 90 -3.40 37.91 -2.25
C ALA A 90 -2.80 36.73 -3.04
N ARG A 91 -1.49 36.76 -3.33
CA ARG A 91 -0.77 35.65 -3.95
C ARG A 91 -0.66 34.43 -3.03
N LEU A 92 -0.36 34.64 -1.75
CA LEU A 92 -0.28 33.56 -0.79
C LEU A 92 -1.67 32.95 -0.52
N GLU A 93 -2.73 33.77 -0.53
CA GLU A 93 -4.10 33.28 -0.48
C GLU A 93 -4.44 32.39 -1.69
N GLN A 94 -4.03 32.80 -2.90
CA GLN A 94 -4.19 31.99 -4.11
C GLN A 94 -3.38 30.68 -4.07
N LEU A 95 -2.16 30.72 -3.53
CA LEU A 95 -1.32 29.52 -3.39
C LEU A 95 -1.79 28.59 -2.27
N GLY A 96 -2.50 29.13 -1.28
CA GLY A 96 -3.12 28.35 -0.20
C GLY A 96 -4.36 27.59 -0.67
N GLN A 97 -4.98 27.99 -1.78
CA GLN A 97 -6.08 27.23 -2.36
C GLN A 97 -5.58 25.91 -2.97
N PRO A 98 -6.26 24.77 -2.73
CA PRO A 98 -5.91 23.51 -3.35
C PRO A 98 -6.04 23.62 -4.87
N LYS A 99 -5.16 22.91 -5.60
CA LYS A 99 -5.24 22.84 -7.06
C LYS A 99 -6.57 22.20 -7.48
N THR A 100 -7.26 22.82 -8.44
CA THR A 100 -8.46 22.23 -9.02
C THR A 100 -8.10 20.92 -9.73
N LEU A 101 -8.95 19.92 -9.55
CA LEU A 101 -8.83 18.63 -10.23
C LEU A 101 -9.02 18.84 -11.74
N ASN A 102 -8.34 18.04 -12.56
CA ASN A 102 -8.53 18.06 -14.00
C ASN A 102 -9.97 17.61 -14.34
N ASN A 103 -10.60 18.19 -15.37
CA ASN A 103 -11.95 17.78 -15.83
C ASN A 103 -12.04 16.30 -16.22
N GLN A 104 -10.91 15.67 -16.55
CA GLN A 104 -10.82 14.25 -16.89
C GLN A 104 -10.41 13.37 -15.70
N TYR A 105 -10.26 13.94 -14.50
CA TYR A 105 -9.93 13.18 -13.30
C TYR A 105 -11.19 12.43 -12.82
N TYR A 106 -11.12 11.11 -12.83
CA TYR A 106 -12.14 10.24 -12.24
C TYR A 106 -11.62 9.72 -10.91
N PHE A 107 -12.43 9.79 -9.86
CA PHE A 107 -12.12 9.16 -8.59
C PHE A 107 -12.11 7.64 -8.73
N ASP A 108 -11.27 6.97 -7.94
CA ASP A 108 -11.29 5.52 -7.82
C ASP A 108 -12.70 5.05 -7.44
N ARG A 109 -13.15 3.94 -8.05
CA ARG A 109 -14.45 3.37 -7.76
C ARG A 109 -14.47 2.91 -6.29
N THR A 110 -15.42 3.41 -5.51
CA THR A 110 -15.65 2.95 -4.14
C THR A 110 -15.96 1.45 -4.11
N ALA A 111 -15.45 0.71 -3.12
CA ALA A 111 -15.70 -0.72 -2.97
C ALA A 111 -17.21 -1.05 -2.86
N TYR A 112 -18.02 -0.07 -2.45
CA TYR A 112 -19.48 -0.13 -2.51
C TYR A 112 -19.92 0.33 -3.90
N MET A 113 -20.19 -0.62 -4.79
CA MET A 113 -20.86 -0.31 -6.05
C MET A 113 -22.36 -0.09 -5.77
N MET A 114 -22.85 1.13 -5.97
CA MET A 114 -24.30 1.35 -6.12
C MET A 114 -24.74 0.57 -7.37
N VAL A 115 -25.42 -0.56 -7.15
CA VAL A 115 -25.98 -1.38 -8.22
C VAL A 115 -27.12 -0.59 -8.86
N THR A 116 -27.02 -0.32 -10.16
CA THR A 116 -28.08 0.38 -10.91
C THR A 116 -29.40 -0.39 -10.81
N ARG A 117 -30.55 0.31 -10.83
CA ARG A 117 -31.87 -0.35 -10.76
C ARG A 117 -32.06 -1.42 -11.84
N GLY A 118 -31.56 -1.18 -13.06
CA GLY A 118 -31.59 -2.17 -14.14
C GLY A 118 -30.80 -3.44 -13.82
N ALA A 119 -29.65 -3.33 -13.17
CA ALA A 119 -28.89 -4.49 -12.72
C ALA A 119 -29.53 -5.20 -11.51
N GLN A 120 -30.29 -4.49 -10.67
CA GLN A 120 -31.05 -5.11 -9.58
C GLN A 120 -32.28 -5.89 -10.08
N SER A 121 -32.87 -5.47 -11.20
CA SER A 121 -34.05 -6.07 -11.80
C SER A 121 -33.75 -7.00 -12.99
N ALA A 122 -32.47 -7.24 -13.31
CA ALA A 122 -32.09 -8.06 -14.45
C ALA A 122 -32.33 -9.55 -14.16
N GLU A 123 -33.07 -10.22 -15.05
CA GLU A 123 -33.27 -11.67 -14.98
C GLU A 123 -32.12 -12.41 -15.68
N PRO A 124 -31.61 -13.52 -15.09
CA PRO A 124 -30.57 -14.31 -15.71
C PRO A 124 -31.11 -15.07 -16.93
N SER A 125 -30.30 -15.15 -17.99
CA SER A 125 -30.62 -15.98 -19.17
C SER A 125 -30.82 -17.45 -18.81
N THR A 126 -31.59 -18.17 -19.62
CA THR A 126 -31.86 -19.62 -19.44
C THR A 126 -30.56 -20.43 -19.31
N ARG A 127 -29.54 -20.11 -20.11
CA ARG A 127 -28.21 -20.72 -20.02
C ARG A 127 -27.53 -20.44 -18.67
N LEU A 128 -27.59 -19.19 -18.17
CA LEU A 128 -27.02 -18.85 -16.87
C LEU A 128 -27.76 -19.56 -15.73
N GLN A 129 -29.08 -19.69 -15.82
CA GLN A 129 -29.86 -20.47 -14.87
C GLN A 129 -29.41 -21.94 -14.86
N GLN A 130 -29.22 -22.56 -16.03
CA GLN A 130 -28.71 -23.92 -16.15
C GLN A 130 -27.29 -24.08 -15.56
N LEU A 131 -26.38 -23.14 -15.84
CA LEU A 131 -25.01 -23.16 -15.31
C LEU A 131 -24.94 -22.90 -13.81
N SER A 132 -25.92 -22.16 -13.25
CA SER A 132 -26.01 -21.88 -11.82
C SER A 132 -26.46 -23.09 -11.00
N GLN A 133 -27.07 -24.10 -11.66
CA GLN A 133 -27.46 -25.33 -10.97
C GLN A 133 -26.20 -26.09 -10.54
N PRO A 134 -26.11 -26.50 -9.27
CA PRO A 134 -24.97 -27.29 -8.81
C PRO A 134 -24.93 -28.61 -9.56
N LEU A 135 -23.75 -28.95 -10.09
CA LEU A 135 -23.57 -30.23 -10.76
C LEU A 135 -23.82 -31.36 -9.73
N PRO A 136 -24.78 -32.27 -9.94
CA PRO A 136 -25.07 -33.33 -8.99
C PRO A 136 -23.82 -34.21 -8.84
N ARG A 137 -23.41 -34.51 -7.60
CA ARG A 137 -22.19 -35.30 -7.30
C ARG A 137 -22.12 -36.65 -8.02
N LYS A 138 -23.24 -37.20 -8.52
CA LYS A 138 -23.27 -38.42 -9.35
C LYS A 138 -22.65 -38.24 -10.75
N GLN A 139 -22.56 -37.01 -11.26
CA GLN A 139 -21.91 -36.67 -12.53
C GLN A 139 -20.45 -36.30 -12.37
N VAL A 140 -19.97 -36.09 -11.14
CA VAL A 140 -18.54 -36.22 -10.87
C VAL A 140 -18.27 -37.69 -11.05
N GLN A 141 -17.79 -38.06 -12.24
CA GLN A 141 -17.35 -39.42 -12.52
C GLN A 141 -16.56 -39.89 -11.31
N GLU A 142 -16.98 -41.02 -10.75
CA GLU A 142 -16.28 -41.73 -9.70
C GLU A 142 -14.79 -41.66 -10.04
N TYR A 143 -14.04 -40.90 -9.24
CA TYR A 143 -12.64 -40.61 -9.51
C TYR A 143 -11.88 -41.92 -9.34
N LYS A 144 -11.83 -42.70 -10.42
CA LYS A 144 -11.01 -43.90 -10.50
C LYS A 144 -9.61 -43.40 -10.78
N GLU A 145 -8.93 -43.00 -9.70
CA GLU A 145 -7.48 -42.99 -9.66
C GLU A 145 -7.02 -44.39 -10.06
N SER A 146 -6.60 -44.55 -11.31
CA SER A 146 -5.86 -45.74 -11.71
C SER A 146 -4.58 -45.77 -10.89
N GLU A 147 -4.30 -46.92 -10.30
CA GLU A 147 -3.15 -47.22 -9.42
C GLU A 147 -1.78 -46.84 -10.04
N TRP A 148 -1.76 -46.49 -11.32
CA TRP A 148 -0.57 -46.17 -12.12
C TRP A 148 -0.56 -44.77 -12.76
N GLY A 149 -1.41 -43.84 -12.30
CA GLY A 149 -1.38 -42.45 -12.80
C GLY A 149 -1.78 -42.32 -14.26
N GLN A 150 -2.55 -43.26 -14.81
CA GLN A 150 -3.06 -43.16 -16.17
C GLN A 150 -4.12 -42.06 -16.25
N THR A 151 -3.82 -41.03 -17.05
CA THR A 151 -4.77 -39.99 -17.44
C THR A 151 -5.97 -40.62 -18.13
N PHE A 152 -7.18 -40.17 -17.78
CA PHE A 152 -8.44 -40.63 -18.37
C PHE A 152 -8.35 -40.82 -19.90
N PRO A 153 -9.00 -41.86 -20.45
CA PRO A 153 -9.04 -42.05 -21.89
C PRO A 153 -9.68 -40.83 -22.53
N VAL A 154 -8.84 -40.04 -23.21
CA VAL A 154 -9.25 -38.90 -24.03
C VAL A 154 -10.25 -39.41 -25.06
N SER A 155 -11.42 -38.77 -25.15
CA SER A 155 -12.44 -39.13 -26.14
C SER A 155 -11.85 -39.16 -27.55
N ASP A 156 -12.30 -40.07 -28.40
CA ASP A 156 -11.78 -40.18 -29.77
C ASP A 156 -12.02 -38.91 -30.58
N ASN A 157 -13.06 -38.13 -30.25
CA ASN A 157 -13.32 -36.82 -30.85
C ASN A 157 -12.24 -35.80 -30.47
N THR A 158 -11.77 -35.82 -29.23
CA THR A 158 -10.70 -34.93 -28.76
C THR A 158 -9.32 -35.34 -29.30
N LYS A 159 -9.10 -36.63 -29.58
CA LYS A 159 -7.88 -37.10 -30.27
C LYS A 159 -7.83 -36.68 -31.75
N LYS A 160 -9.00 -36.53 -32.37
CA LYS A 160 -9.15 -36.11 -33.77
C LYS A 160 -9.31 -34.60 -33.94
N ALA A 161 -9.41 -33.84 -32.84
CA ALA A 161 -9.60 -32.41 -32.89
C ALA A 161 -8.32 -31.70 -33.33
N THR A 162 -8.41 -30.89 -34.39
CA THR A 162 -7.34 -30.02 -34.86
C THR A 162 -7.43 -28.66 -34.17
N ALA A 163 -6.29 -28.01 -33.92
CA ALA A 163 -6.26 -26.66 -33.39
C ALA A 163 -6.99 -25.70 -34.35
N SER A 164 -7.68 -24.70 -33.81
CA SER A 164 -8.21 -23.62 -34.66
C SER A 164 -7.07 -22.73 -35.13
N ALA A 165 -7.20 -22.10 -36.29
CA ALA A 165 -6.20 -21.18 -36.83
C ALA A 165 -5.76 -20.09 -35.83
N ARG A 166 -6.69 -19.63 -34.97
CA ARG A 166 -6.37 -18.67 -33.89
C ARG A 166 -5.45 -19.27 -32.83
N VAL A 167 -5.66 -20.54 -32.46
CA VAL A 167 -4.82 -21.22 -31.47
C VAL A 167 -3.43 -21.45 -32.03
N GLU A 168 -3.32 -21.78 -33.32
CA GLU A 168 -2.02 -21.88 -34.01
C GLU A 168 -1.28 -20.54 -34.01
N GLN A 169 -1.95 -19.44 -34.36
CA GLN A 169 -1.38 -18.09 -34.29
C GLN A 169 -0.93 -17.68 -32.87
N LEU A 170 -1.66 -18.11 -31.84
CA LEU A 170 -1.29 -17.84 -30.45
C LEU A 170 -0.16 -18.73 -29.95
N ALA A 171 0.02 -19.91 -30.57
CA ALA A 171 1.11 -20.82 -30.27
C ALA A 171 2.44 -20.37 -30.91
N GLU A 172 2.40 -19.51 -31.93
CA GLU A 172 3.59 -18.86 -32.48
C GLU A 172 4.27 -17.99 -31.39
N ALA A 173 5.56 -18.24 -31.17
CA ALA A 173 6.34 -17.47 -30.23
C ALA A 173 6.41 -16.00 -30.66
N LYS A 174 6.30 -15.09 -29.70
CA LYS A 174 6.46 -13.66 -29.97
C LYS A 174 7.88 -13.39 -30.46
N GLY A 175 8.00 -12.69 -31.60
CA GLY A 175 9.28 -12.22 -32.09
C GLY A 175 9.96 -11.26 -31.11
N TYR A 176 11.29 -11.23 -31.14
CA TYR A 176 12.08 -10.27 -30.38
C TYR A 176 11.78 -8.82 -30.80
N ASN A 177 11.99 -7.87 -29.88
CA ASN A 177 11.93 -6.45 -30.20
C ASN A 177 12.99 -6.09 -31.24
N LYS A 178 12.72 -5.14 -32.15
CA LYS A 178 13.67 -4.65 -33.17
C LYS A 178 15.04 -4.21 -32.60
N PHE A 179 15.07 -3.77 -31.34
CA PHE A 179 16.29 -3.34 -30.65
C PHE A 179 16.81 -4.35 -29.63
N PHE A 180 16.20 -5.52 -29.55
CA PHE A 180 16.72 -6.58 -28.69
C PHE A 180 18.11 -6.97 -29.17
N ARG A 181 19.07 -6.93 -28.25
CA ARG A 181 20.43 -7.42 -28.45
C ARG A 181 20.64 -8.49 -27.41
N ASP A 182 21.21 -9.61 -27.84
CA ASP A 182 21.57 -10.69 -26.94
C ASP A 182 22.59 -10.23 -25.90
N GLU A 183 22.75 -11.05 -24.87
CA GLU A 183 23.74 -10.86 -23.83
C GLU A 183 25.14 -10.74 -24.45
N LYS A 184 25.94 -9.78 -23.96
CA LYS A 184 27.34 -9.69 -24.38
C LYS A 184 28.09 -10.92 -23.87
N PRO A 185 29.01 -11.51 -24.66
CA PRO A 185 29.83 -12.61 -24.19
C PRO A 185 30.66 -12.19 -22.97
N ILE A 186 30.95 -13.14 -22.08
CA ILE A 186 31.70 -12.94 -20.82
C ILE A 186 33.06 -12.27 -21.09
N GLN A 187 33.70 -12.61 -22.21
CA GLN A 187 34.90 -11.94 -22.70
C GLN A 187 34.52 -11.09 -23.92
N TRP A 188 34.71 -9.78 -23.82
CA TRP A 188 34.52 -8.86 -24.94
C TRP A 188 35.68 -7.86 -24.98
N ASN A 189 36.08 -7.52 -26.19
CA ASN A 189 37.19 -6.60 -26.41
C ASN A 189 36.80 -5.20 -25.94
N VAL A 190 37.53 -4.67 -24.96
CA VAL A 190 37.35 -3.31 -24.48
C VAL A 190 37.82 -2.35 -25.58
N PRO A 191 37.02 -1.35 -25.98
CA PRO A 191 37.41 -0.43 -27.04
C PRO A 191 38.65 0.35 -26.61
N VAL A 192 39.54 0.61 -27.58
CA VAL A 192 40.82 1.31 -27.34
C VAL A 192 40.61 2.68 -26.70
N GLY A 193 39.52 3.36 -27.04
CA GLY A 193 39.15 4.64 -26.41
C GLY A 193 38.84 4.52 -24.91
N ALA A 194 38.24 3.42 -24.47
CA ALA A 194 38.01 3.17 -23.04
C ALA A 194 39.30 2.79 -22.31
N LEU A 195 40.18 2.00 -22.93
CA LEU A 195 41.50 1.67 -22.38
C LEU A 195 42.40 2.90 -22.22
N LYS A 196 42.28 3.86 -23.16
CA LYS A 196 43.05 5.11 -23.15
C LYS A 196 42.32 6.27 -22.46
N ALA A 197 41.12 6.07 -21.93
CA ALA A 197 40.36 7.14 -21.30
C ALA A 197 41.02 7.56 -19.99
N THR A 198 41.60 8.76 -19.97
CA THR A 198 42.12 9.37 -18.75
C THR A 198 41.02 10.12 -18.01
N ALA A 199 41.05 10.08 -16.68
CA ALA A 199 40.12 10.84 -15.85
C ALA A 199 40.20 12.35 -16.13
N ASN A 200 39.06 13.04 -16.06
CA ASN A 200 38.98 14.50 -16.20
C ASN A 200 39.86 15.19 -15.15
N LEU A 201 40.48 16.33 -15.48
CA LEU A 201 41.35 17.13 -14.61
C LEU A 201 40.76 17.33 -13.20
N ARG A 202 39.46 17.64 -13.10
CA ARG A 202 38.79 17.80 -11.80
C ARG A 202 38.76 16.50 -10.99
N LEU A 203 38.54 15.37 -11.65
CA LEU A 203 38.52 14.04 -11.04
C LEU A 203 39.93 13.65 -10.58
N GLN A 204 40.96 13.95 -11.38
CA GLN A 204 42.37 13.81 -10.98
C GLN A 204 42.75 14.70 -9.78
N GLN A 205 42.19 15.90 -9.68
CA GLN A 205 42.40 16.77 -8.52
C GLN A 205 41.71 16.24 -7.26
N MET A 206 40.48 15.73 -7.40
CA MET A 206 39.72 15.14 -6.28
C MET A 206 40.30 13.81 -5.80
N SER A 207 40.94 13.05 -6.68
CA SER A 207 41.60 11.78 -6.31
C SER A 207 42.88 11.99 -5.51
N ARG A 208 43.42 13.22 -5.47
CA ARG A 208 44.57 13.52 -4.60
C ARG A 208 44.09 13.61 -3.15
N PRO A 209 44.70 12.85 -2.23
CA PRO A 209 44.36 12.95 -0.81
C PRO A 209 44.62 14.38 -0.33
N ARG A 210 43.70 14.91 0.47
CA ARG A 210 43.84 16.24 1.05
C ARG A 210 45.04 16.25 1.98
N SER A 211 46.04 17.09 1.72
CA SER A 211 47.24 17.17 2.56
C SER A 211 46.86 17.59 3.99
N ARG A 212 47.41 16.89 5.00
CA ARG A 212 47.09 17.11 6.43
C ARG A 212 47.45 18.52 6.94
N THR A 213 48.29 19.25 6.22
CA THR A 213 48.64 20.66 6.48
C THR A 213 47.52 21.65 6.15
N MET A 214 46.41 21.19 5.55
CA MET A 214 45.23 21.99 5.19
C MET A 214 44.02 21.72 6.10
N ILE A 215 44.22 21.06 7.24
CA ILE A 215 43.24 21.02 8.33
C ILE A 215 43.32 22.39 9.01
N LYS A 216 42.35 23.25 8.70
CA LYS A 216 42.19 24.52 9.41
C LYS A 216 41.53 24.19 10.73
N ASP A 217 42.30 24.23 11.82
CA ASP A 217 41.76 24.05 13.18
C ASP A 217 40.76 25.17 13.54
N ASP A 218 40.79 26.30 12.82
CA ASP A 218 39.81 27.39 12.89
C ASP A 218 38.56 27.13 12.04
N PHE A 219 38.00 25.92 12.08
CA PHE A 219 36.77 25.60 11.36
C PHE A 219 35.56 26.18 12.09
N ASP A 220 35.15 27.38 11.69
CA ASP A 220 33.84 27.92 12.06
C ASP A 220 32.75 27.26 11.20
N PRO A 221 31.85 26.44 11.80
CA PRO A 221 30.80 25.73 11.05
C PRO A 221 29.76 26.67 10.43
N TYR A 222 29.69 27.94 10.86
CA TYR A 222 28.74 28.91 10.33
C TYR A 222 29.35 29.82 9.24
N LYS A 223 30.66 29.70 8.97
CA LYS A 223 31.35 30.52 7.98
C LYS A 223 31.22 29.92 6.58
N VAL A 224 30.38 30.54 5.75
CA VAL A 224 30.25 30.18 4.33
C VAL A 224 31.54 30.52 3.58
N SER A 225 32.12 29.54 2.88
CA SER A 225 33.34 29.74 2.10
C SER A 225 33.13 30.75 0.96
N LEU A 226 34.17 31.49 0.58
CA LEU A 226 34.12 32.42 -0.55
C LEU A 226 33.79 31.72 -1.87
N ALA A 227 34.23 30.47 -2.03
CA ALA A 227 33.86 29.64 -3.17
C ALA A 227 32.35 29.39 -3.20
N ALA A 228 31.75 28.99 -2.08
CA ALA A 228 30.31 28.78 -1.97
C ALA A 228 29.51 30.08 -2.21
N ARG A 229 30.01 31.24 -1.75
CA ARG A 229 29.40 32.55 -2.05
C ARG A 229 29.45 32.94 -3.53
N ARG A 230 30.41 32.40 -4.29
CA ARG A 230 30.63 32.67 -5.71
C ARG A 230 30.11 31.56 -6.63
N VAL A 231 29.52 30.49 -6.07
CA VAL A 231 28.92 29.43 -6.88
C VAL A 231 27.67 30.00 -7.55
N HIS A 232 27.66 29.92 -8.87
CA HIS A 232 26.49 30.18 -9.70
C HIS A 232 25.84 28.86 -10.12
N ALA A 233 24.56 28.92 -10.49
CA ALA A 233 23.87 27.76 -11.03
C ALA A 233 24.60 27.27 -12.29
N THR A 234 24.68 25.96 -12.48
CA THR A 234 25.23 25.43 -13.73
C THR A 234 24.26 25.75 -14.88
N PRO A 235 24.75 25.92 -16.13
CA PRO A 235 23.90 26.25 -17.26
C PRO A 235 22.70 25.30 -17.39
N ARG A 236 22.90 24.01 -17.10
CA ARG A 236 21.83 23.01 -17.11
C ARG A 236 20.76 23.25 -16.05
N VAL A 237 21.16 23.70 -14.85
CA VAL A 237 20.20 24.05 -13.79
C VAL A 237 19.45 25.32 -14.16
N GLU A 238 20.13 26.31 -14.77
CA GLU A 238 19.48 27.52 -15.30
C GLU A 238 18.43 27.17 -16.36
N GLU A 239 18.75 26.30 -17.32
CA GLU A 239 17.82 25.78 -18.32
C GLU A 239 16.59 25.10 -17.68
N LEU A 240 16.80 24.29 -16.65
CA LEU A 240 15.72 23.57 -15.95
C LEU A 240 14.87 24.51 -15.09
N CYS A 241 15.43 25.62 -14.63
CA CYS A 241 14.70 26.67 -13.94
C CYS A 241 13.80 27.48 -14.87
N VAL A 242 14.05 27.47 -16.19
CA VAL A 242 13.13 28.07 -17.16
C VAL A 242 11.85 27.24 -17.23
N PRO A 243 10.66 27.86 -17.12
CA PRO A 243 9.40 27.14 -17.23
C PRO A 243 9.29 26.47 -18.60
N VAL A 244 8.86 25.20 -18.60
CA VAL A 244 8.67 24.41 -19.82
C VAL A 244 7.80 25.22 -20.81
N PRO A 245 8.18 25.37 -22.09
CA PRO A 245 7.54 26.28 -23.04
C PRO A 245 6.01 26.14 -23.11
N ARG A 246 5.51 24.91 -23.06
CA ARG A 246 4.06 24.60 -23.06
C ARG A 246 3.29 25.10 -21.83
N LYS A 247 3.99 25.47 -20.76
CA LYS A 247 3.42 26.00 -19.51
C LYS A 247 3.60 27.52 -19.38
N VAL A 248 4.26 28.17 -20.34
CA VAL A 248 4.39 29.62 -20.38
C VAL A 248 3.15 30.19 -21.08
N ARG A 249 2.24 30.79 -20.30
CA ARG A 249 1.14 31.58 -20.87
C ARG A 249 1.65 32.97 -21.22
N SER A 250 1.41 33.42 -22.45
CA SER A 250 1.63 34.81 -22.83
C SER A 250 0.74 35.72 -21.98
N LYS A 251 1.31 36.82 -21.46
CA LYS A 251 0.51 37.90 -20.85
C LYS A 251 -0.46 38.40 -21.93
N LYS A 252 -1.77 38.43 -21.62
CA LYS A 252 -2.73 39.16 -22.43
C LYS A 252 -2.37 40.65 -22.30
N VAL A 253 -2.04 41.26 -23.44
CA VAL A 253 -1.99 42.72 -23.62
C VAL A 253 -3.41 43.24 -23.69
#